data_AF-A0A2K8SEK6-F1
#
_entry.id   AF-A0A2K8SEK6-F1
#
_cell.length_a   1.000
_cell.length_b   1.000
_cell.length_c   1.000
_cell.angle_alpha   90.00
_cell.angle_beta   90.00
_cell.angle_gamma   90.00
#
_symmetry.space_group_name_H-M   'P 1'
#
loop_
_entity.id
_entity.type
_entity.pdbx_description
1 polymer ?
#
loop_
_entity_poly.entity_id
_entity_poly.type
_entity_poly.pdbx_seq_one_letter_code
_entity_poly.pdbx_strand_id
1 'polypeptide(L)'
;MFYRSDQFWNEKGADFVYSYLKLVNISSSKDEIYELIVEKEYLDKEVAKDFEPEVINYIKAWDTVREIILKIKEFEKKYQKRVDTLILDEFTILYESVHPERTYIDMFKGETKESKSFLSKLERIIVKMTKVETFDSLVEYLLAAAYDLTANDFLGKITFRYLIWLVETVMISRGYGVAIFEDQHEIKRLFYLHENIIQFVKENNSKNFSLCKEFRELVSIFKDKIEFFSNHEKKKYIFE
;
A
#
# COMPACT_ATOMS: atom_id res chain seq x y z
N MET A 1 -4.90 -11.02 -16.94
CA MET A 1 -3.91 -10.14 -16.26
C MET A 1 -3.68 -10.72 -14.88
N PHE A 2 -2.46 -10.65 -14.34
CA PHE A 2 -2.09 -11.37 -13.10
C PHE A 2 -3.02 -11.10 -11.91
N TYR A 3 -3.52 -9.88 -11.75
CA TYR A 3 -4.46 -9.51 -10.69
C TYR A 3 -5.84 -10.19 -10.78
N ARG A 4 -6.08 -11.04 -11.77
CA ARG A 4 -7.29 -11.89 -11.85
C ARG A 4 -7.05 -13.33 -11.38
N SER A 5 -5.80 -13.74 -11.21
CA SER A 5 -5.47 -15.08 -10.73
C SER A 5 -5.65 -15.15 -9.22
N ASP A 6 -6.36 -16.15 -8.73
CA ASP A 6 -6.48 -16.42 -7.31
C ASP A 6 -5.11 -16.80 -6.71
N GLN A 7 -4.28 -17.52 -7.48
CA GLN A 7 -2.93 -17.86 -7.05
C GLN A 7 -2.07 -16.61 -6.75
N PHE A 8 -2.19 -15.54 -7.55
CA PHE A 8 -1.52 -14.27 -7.26
C PHE A 8 -1.97 -13.71 -5.91
N TRP A 9 -3.29 -13.64 -5.68
CA TRP A 9 -3.84 -13.07 -4.44
C TRP A 9 -3.50 -13.90 -3.21
N ASN A 10 -3.42 -15.22 -3.36
CA ASN A 10 -3.09 -16.14 -2.27
C ASN A 10 -1.59 -16.09 -1.94
N GLU A 11 -0.73 -16.37 -2.91
CA GLU A 11 0.73 -16.46 -2.68
C GLU A 11 1.34 -15.10 -2.37
N LYS A 12 1.09 -14.10 -3.22
CA LYS A 12 1.67 -12.75 -3.03
C LYS A 12 0.98 -11.99 -1.91
N GLY A 13 -0.27 -12.33 -1.60
CA GLY A 13 -0.94 -11.86 -0.39
C GLY A 13 -0.24 -12.33 0.87
N ALA A 14 0.07 -13.63 0.96
CA ALA A 14 0.78 -14.17 2.11
C ALA A 14 2.18 -13.56 2.23
N ASP A 15 2.94 -13.49 1.13
CA ASP A 15 4.26 -12.86 1.11
C ASP A 15 4.21 -11.39 1.57
N PHE A 16 3.25 -10.61 1.07
CA PHE A 16 3.09 -9.19 1.38
C PHE A 16 2.65 -8.97 2.83
N VAL A 17 1.60 -9.65 3.29
CA VAL A 17 1.10 -9.54 4.66
C VAL A 17 2.16 -9.96 5.66
N TYR A 18 2.88 -11.06 5.41
CA TYR A 18 3.99 -11.50 6.25
C TYR A 18 5.13 -10.47 6.33
N SER A 19 5.54 -9.93 5.18
CA SER A 19 6.54 -8.84 5.11
C SER A 19 6.09 -7.61 5.91
N TYR A 20 4.81 -7.25 5.80
CA TYR A 20 4.23 -6.12 6.52
C TYR A 20 4.15 -6.34 8.04
N LEU A 21 3.77 -7.55 8.48
CA LEU A 21 3.75 -7.93 9.89
C LEU A 21 5.14 -7.81 10.52
N LYS A 22 6.19 -8.22 9.81
CA LYS A 22 7.58 -7.99 10.25
C LYS A 22 7.93 -6.50 10.36
N LEU A 23 7.46 -5.66 9.45
CA LEU A 23 7.62 -4.21 9.50
C LEU A 23 6.87 -3.55 10.66
N VAL A 24 5.94 -4.24 11.30
CA VAL A 24 5.28 -3.76 12.52
C VAL A 24 5.66 -4.58 13.77
N ASN A 25 6.67 -5.44 13.64
CA ASN A 25 7.20 -6.30 14.70
C ASN A 25 6.16 -7.27 15.29
N ILE A 26 5.31 -7.82 14.44
CA ILE A 26 4.33 -8.86 14.77
C ILE A 26 4.83 -10.20 14.25
N SER A 27 4.85 -11.20 15.12
CA SER A 27 5.29 -12.55 14.76
C SER A 27 4.14 -13.33 14.14
N SER A 28 4.41 -14.05 13.05
CA SER A 28 3.44 -14.89 12.34
C SER A 28 4.17 -15.89 11.46
N SER A 29 3.51 -16.99 11.08
CA SER A 29 4.00 -17.88 10.03
C SER A 29 3.45 -17.45 8.67
N LYS A 30 4.31 -17.44 7.64
CA LYS A 30 3.88 -17.20 6.27
C LYS A 30 2.92 -18.29 5.77
N ASP A 31 3.16 -19.54 6.18
CA ASP A 31 2.35 -20.68 5.78
C ASP A 31 0.94 -20.60 6.40
N GLU A 32 0.85 -20.20 7.69
CA GLU A 32 -0.45 -19.96 8.35
C GLU A 32 -1.22 -18.83 7.67
N ILE A 33 -0.55 -17.72 7.31
CA ILE A 33 -1.19 -16.62 6.58
C ILE A 33 -1.71 -17.10 5.22
N TYR A 34 -0.92 -17.93 4.52
CA TYR A 34 -1.31 -18.48 3.23
C TYR A 34 -2.55 -19.38 3.35
N GLU A 35 -2.57 -20.30 4.32
CA GLU A 35 -3.72 -21.17 4.61
C GLU A 35 -4.98 -20.34 4.92
N LEU A 36 -4.86 -19.36 5.83
CA LEU A 36 -5.95 -18.43 6.17
C LEU A 36 -6.54 -17.76 4.92
N ILE A 37 -5.69 -17.28 4.00
CA ILE A 37 -6.12 -16.60 2.77
C ILE A 37 -6.82 -17.59 1.83
N VAL A 38 -6.21 -18.74 1.56
CA VAL A 38 -6.71 -19.74 0.60
C VAL A 38 -8.06 -20.30 1.05
N GLU A 39 -8.16 -20.66 2.32
CA GLU A 39 -9.36 -21.27 2.90
C GLU A 39 -10.40 -20.23 3.36
N LYS A 40 -10.05 -18.95 3.32
CA LYS A 40 -10.85 -17.81 3.77
C LYS A 40 -11.28 -17.89 5.24
N GLU A 41 -10.51 -18.60 6.05
CA GLU A 41 -10.77 -18.79 7.49
C GLU A 41 -10.70 -17.49 8.28
N TYR A 42 -10.04 -16.44 7.77
CA TYR A 42 -10.04 -15.10 8.36
C TYR A 42 -11.44 -14.46 8.44
N LEU A 43 -12.44 -15.03 7.76
CA LEU A 43 -13.86 -14.66 7.84
C LEU A 43 -14.60 -15.41 8.96
N ASP A 44 -14.08 -16.56 9.40
CA ASP A 44 -14.63 -17.31 10.52
C ASP A 44 -14.18 -16.68 11.84
N LYS A 45 -15.15 -16.31 12.67
CA LYS A 45 -14.88 -15.65 13.95
C LYS A 45 -14.27 -16.58 14.98
N GLU A 46 -14.47 -17.88 14.89
CA GLU A 46 -13.88 -18.83 15.83
C GLU A 46 -12.42 -19.07 15.47
N VAL A 47 -12.10 -19.30 14.19
CA VAL A 47 -10.70 -19.45 13.74
C VAL A 47 -9.90 -18.16 13.93
N ALA A 48 -10.48 -17.00 13.58
CA ALA A 48 -9.79 -15.71 13.70
C ALA A 48 -9.40 -15.33 15.14
N LYS A 49 -10.01 -15.93 16.18
CA LYS A 49 -9.65 -15.69 17.60
C LYS A 49 -8.32 -16.32 17.99
N ASP A 50 -7.86 -17.31 17.24
CA ASP A 50 -6.60 -18.01 17.52
C ASP A 50 -5.37 -17.23 17.01
N PHE A 51 -5.60 -16.12 16.29
CA PHE A 51 -4.56 -15.29 15.69
C PHE A 51 -4.54 -13.88 16.30
N GLU A 52 -3.40 -13.20 16.20
CA GLU A 52 -3.32 -11.77 16.53
C GLU A 52 -4.27 -10.97 15.62
N PRO A 53 -5.08 -10.03 16.17
CA PRO A 53 -6.04 -9.26 15.39
C PRO A 53 -5.45 -8.59 14.15
N GLU A 54 -4.22 -8.10 14.25
CA GLU A 54 -3.47 -7.44 13.18
C GLU A 54 -3.24 -8.36 11.98
N VAL A 55 -2.99 -9.66 12.21
CA VAL A 55 -2.84 -10.65 11.13
C VAL A 55 -4.13 -10.71 10.31
N ILE A 56 -5.25 -10.88 11.00
CA ILE A 56 -6.59 -10.96 10.38
C ILE A 56 -6.95 -9.65 9.68
N ASN A 57 -6.64 -8.51 10.29
CA ASN A 57 -6.93 -7.19 9.73
C ASN A 57 -6.13 -6.93 8.45
N TYR A 58 -4.84 -7.30 8.40
CA TYR A 58 -4.04 -7.13 7.19
C TYR A 58 -4.44 -8.10 6.08
N ILE A 59 -4.88 -9.32 6.39
CA ILE A 59 -5.47 -10.21 5.39
C ILE A 59 -6.75 -9.59 4.80
N LYS A 60 -7.62 -9.02 5.64
CA LYS A 60 -8.83 -8.30 5.19
C LYS A 60 -8.50 -7.06 4.37
N ALA A 61 -7.47 -6.31 4.76
CA ALA A 61 -6.98 -5.17 4.00
C ALA A 61 -6.45 -5.59 2.62
N TRP A 62 -5.79 -6.75 2.53
CA TRP A 62 -5.33 -7.30 1.26
C TRP A 62 -6.50 -7.69 0.33
N ASP A 63 -7.55 -8.32 0.87
CA ASP A 63 -8.76 -8.60 0.11
C ASP A 63 -9.49 -7.30 -0.30
N THR A 64 -9.46 -6.28 0.56
CA THR A 64 -9.94 -4.93 0.21
C THR A 64 -9.18 -4.36 -1.00
N VAL A 65 -7.84 -4.47 -1.02
CA VAL A 65 -7.03 -4.05 -2.18
C VAL A 65 -7.45 -4.78 -3.45
N ARG A 66 -7.70 -6.10 -3.36
CA ARG A 66 -8.23 -6.90 -4.48
C ARG A 66 -9.52 -6.32 -5.02
N GLU A 67 -10.50 -6.07 -4.16
CA GLU A 67 -11.80 -5.52 -4.55
C GLU A 67 -11.66 -4.14 -5.22
N ILE A 68 -10.85 -3.25 -4.64
CA ILE A 68 -10.59 -1.91 -5.19
C ILE A 68 -10.04 -2.02 -6.61
N ILE A 69 -9.07 -2.91 -6.83
CA ILE A 69 -8.43 -3.08 -8.14
C ILE A 69 -9.41 -3.64 -9.17
N LEU A 70 -10.23 -4.63 -8.77
CA LEU A 70 -11.26 -5.18 -9.66
C LEU A 70 -12.28 -4.09 -10.05
N LYS A 71 -12.77 -3.30 -9.10
CA LYS A 71 -13.68 -2.16 -9.37
C LYS A 71 -13.06 -1.13 -10.32
N ILE A 72 -11.81 -0.72 -10.08
CA ILE A 72 -11.09 0.21 -10.97
C ILE A 72 -11.03 -0.36 -12.40
N LYS A 73 -10.71 -1.65 -12.54
CA LYS A 73 -10.57 -2.29 -13.86
C LYS A 73 -11.88 -2.48 -14.59
N GLU A 74 -12.96 -2.77 -13.88
CA GLU A 74 -14.30 -2.81 -14.45
C GLU A 74 -14.73 -1.44 -14.96
N PHE A 75 -14.45 -0.38 -14.18
CA PHE A 75 -14.75 0.98 -14.59
C PHE A 75 -13.93 1.41 -15.81
N GLU A 76 -12.61 1.20 -15.81
CA GLU A 76 -11.73 1.51 -16.95
C GLU A 76 -12.21 0.82 -18.23
N LYS A 77 -12.66 -0.45 -18.13
CA LYS A 77 -13.22 -1.20 -19.26
C LYS A 77 -14.51 -0.58 -19.79
N LYS A 78 -15.38 -0.07 -18.92
CA LYS A 78 -16.70 0.47 -19.29
C LYS A 78 -16.62 1.89 -19.84
N TYR A 79 -15.75 2.74 -19.28
CA TYR A 79 -15.74 4.19 -19.56
C TYR A 79 -14.49 4.69 -20.28
N GLN A 80 -13.49 3.82 -20.52
CA GLN A 80 -12.20 4.18 -21.17
C GLN A 80 -11.48 5.37 -20.50
N LYS A 81 -11.80 5.65 -19.24
CA LYS A 81 -11.21 6.71 -18.43
C LYS A 81 -10.88 6.14 -17.06
N ARG A 82 -9.82 6.67 -16.45
CA ARG A 82 -9.53 6.39 -15.05
C ARG A 82 -10.52 7.08 -14.13
N VAL A 83 -10.73 6.45 -12.98
CA VAL A 83 -11.71 6.89 -12.00
C VAL A 83 -11.06 7.83 -11.00
N ASP A 84 -11.06 9.13 -11.26
CA ASP A 84 -10.56 10.08 -10.25
C ASP A 84 -11.52 10.14 -9.04
N THR A 85 -12.82 9.94 -9.25
CA THR A 85 -13.87 10.14 -8.23
C THR A 85 -14.18 8.91 -7.38
N LEU A 86 -14.02 7.69 -7.92
CA LEU A 86 -14.30 6.44 -7.17
C LEU A 86 -13.16 6.11 -6.20
N ILE A 87 -11.97 6.70 -6.38
CA ILE A 87 -10.79 6.28 -5.63
C ILE A 87 -10.82 6.75 -4.16
N LEU A 88 -11.45 7.88 -3.84
CA LEU A 88 -11.40 8.42 -2.48
C LEU A 88 -12.20 7.59 -1.47
N ASP A 89 -13.41 7.15 -1.84
CA ASP A 89 -14.23 6.27 -0.98
C ASP A 89 -13.52 4.93 -0.76
N GLU A 90 -12.95 4.36 -1.83
CA GLU A 90 -12.18 3.12 -1.77
C GLU A 90 -10.92 3.26 -0.90
N PHE A 91 -10.26 4.42 -0.92
CA PHE A 91 -9.12 4.72 -0.04
C PHE A 91 -9.54 4.85 1.43
N THR A 92 -10.74 5.36 1.68
CA THR A 92 -11.32 5.38 3.04
C THR A 92 -11.60 3.96 3.52
N ILE A 93 -12.19 3.11 2.68
CA ILE A 93 -12.44 1.69 3.01
C ILE A 93 -11.11 0.98 3.31
N LEU A 94 -10.07 1.21 2.50
CA LEU A 94 -8.75 0.65 2.75
C LEU A 94 -8.17 1.12 4.10
N TYR A 95 -8.34 2.40 4.45
CA TYR A 95 -7.92 2.90 5.76
C TYR A 95 -8.65 2.16 6.89
N GLU A 96 -9.97 1.96 6.78
CA GLU A 96 -10.74 1.23 7.79
C GLU A 96 -10.32 -0.24 7.92
N SER A 97 -9.90 -0.89 6.83
CA SER A 97 -9.39 -2.26 6.86
C SER A 97 -8.00 -2.35 7.50
N VAL A 98 -7.12 -1.39 7.20
CA VAL A 98 -5.75 -1.35 7.76
C VAL A 98 -5.75 -0.91 9.23
N HIS A 99 -6.67 -0.03 9.62
CA HIS A 99 -6.77 0.53 10.97
C HIS A 99 -8.22 0.50 11.50
N PRO A 100 -8.72 -0.67 11.96
CA PRO A 100 -10.13 -0.85 12.32
C PRO A 100 -10.62 -0.04 13.51
N GLU A 101 -9.71 0.49 14.34
CA GLU A 101 -10.05 1.41 15.43
C GLU A 101 -10.55 2.77 14.92
N ARG A 102 -10.31 3.08 13.63
CA ARG A 102 -10.84 4.27 12.95
C ARG A 102 -10.50 5.60 13.64
N THR A 103 -9.39 5.64 14.38
CA THR A 103 -8.95 6.80 15.19
C THR A 103 -8.91 8.12 14.41
N TYR A 104 -8.60 8.07 13.11
CA TYR A 104 -8.46 9.22 12.23
C TYR A 104 -9.53 9.27 11.13
N ILE A 105 -10.66 8.56 11.28
CA ILE A 105 -11.70 8.51 10.25
C ILE A 105 -12.26 9.90 9.90
N ASP A 106 -12.27 10.82 10.86
CA ASP A 106 -12.73 12.20 10.66
C ASP A 106 -11.87 12.97 9.65
N MET A 107 -10.62 12.55 9.42
CA MET A 107 -9.75 13.12 8.39
C MET A 107 -10.30 12.91 6.99
N PHE A 108 -11.14 11.89 6.78
CA PHE A 108 -11.76 11.59 5.50
C PHE A 108 -13.10 12.32 5.29
N LYS A 109 -13.63 13.02 6.31
CA LYS A 109 -14.96 13.68 6.24
C LYS A 109 -14.92 15.11 5.70
N GLY A 110 -13.75 15.76 5.68
CA GLY A 110 -13.63 17.14 5.17
C GLY A 110 -14.31 18.21 6.05
N GLU A 111 -14.58 17.92 7.32
CA GLU A 111 -15.26 18.86 8.24
C GLU A 111 -14.33 19.93 8.84
N THR A 112 -13.05 19.60 9.07
CA THR A 112 -12.05 20.50 9.67
C THR A 112 -11.12 21.09 8.61
N LYS A 113 -10.35 22.14 8.96
CA LYS A 113 -9.31 22.69 8.06
C LYS A 113 -8.24 21.65 7.76
N GLU A 114 -7.91 20.82 8.74
CA GLU A 114 -6.91 19.78 8.63
C GLU A 114 -7.38 18.64 7.73
N SER A 115 -8.61 18.15 7.93
CA SER A 115 -9.20 17.11 7.07
C SER A 115 -9.34 17.58 5.62
N LYS A 116 -9.76 18.84 5.39
CA LYS A 116 -9.78 19.44 4.04
C LYS A 116 -8.40 19.52 3.40
N SER A 117 -7.37 19.83 4.19
CA SER A 117 -5.99 19.85 3.71
C SER A 117 -5.50 18.44 3.33
N PHE A 118 -5.79 17.44 4.16
CA PHE A 118 -5.49 16.05 3.90
C PHE A 118 -6.18 15.54 2.62
N LEU A 119 -7.51 15.73 2.52
CA LEU A 119 -8.29 15.35 1.35
C LEU A 119 -7.79 16.03 0.08
N SER A 120 -7.50 17.34 0.13
CA SER A 120 -6.95 18.04 -1.03
C SER A 120 -5.60 17.49 -1.48
N LYS A 121 -4.75 17.04 -0.55
CA LYS A 121 -3.49 16.36 -0.89
C LYS A 121 -3.75 14.99 -1.50
N LEU A 122 -4.66 14.19 -0.93
CA LEU A 122 -5.05 12.89 -1.50
C LEU A 122 -5.62 13.03 -2.91
N GLU A 123 -6.54 13.97 -3.14
CA GLU A 123 -7.10 14.24 -4.46
C GLU A 123 -6.03 14.62 -5.48
N ARG A 124 -5.05 15.45 -5.08
CA ARG A 124 -3.91 15.78 -5.95
C ARG A 124 -3.08 14.56 -6.31
N ILE A 125 -2.88 13.64 -5.35
CA ILE A 125 -2.20 12.36 -5.59
C ILE A 125 -3.00 11.55 -6.60
N ILE A 126 -4.30 11.39 -6.40
CA ILE A 126 -5.21 10.69 -7.32
C ILE A 126 -5.11 11.24 -8.74
N VAL A 127 -5.32 12.55 -8.92
CA VAL A 127 -5.26 13.21 -10.23
C VAL A 127 -3.89 13.09 -10.89
N LYS A 128 -2.81 13.08 -10.11
CA LYS A 128 -1.46 12.95 -10.69
C LYS A 128 -1.13 11.51 -11.04
N MET A 129 -1.56 10.53 -10.25
CA MET A 129 -1.42 9.11 -10.56
C MET A 129 -2.10 8.72 -11.87
N THR A 130 -3.20 9.39 -12.24
CA THR A 130 -3.90 9.15 -13.50
C THR A 130 -3.19 9.73 -14.72
N LYS A 131 -2.29 10.70 -14.52
CA LYS A 131 -1.52 11.37 -15.58
C LYS A 131 -0.09 10.86 -15.74
N VAL A 132 0.54 10.33 -14.70
CA VAL A 132 1.93 9.85 -14.79
C VAL A 132 2.00 8.57 -15.62
N GLU A 133 2.78 8.62 -16.70
CA GLU A 133 2.83 7.57 -17.71
C GLU A 133 3.88 6.50 -17.40
N THR A 134 5.03 6.89 -16.85
CA THR A 134 6.17 6.00 -16.63
C THR A 134 6.13 5.34 -15.26
N PHE A 135 6.61 4.09 -15.20
CA PHE A 135 6.78 3.34 -13.96
C PHE A 135 7.66 4.10 -12.96
N ASP A 136 8.84 4.54 -13.42
CA ASP A 136 9.83 5.23 -12.60
C ASP A 136 9.30 6.48 -11.92
N SER A 137 8.64 7.36 -12.68
CA SER A 137 8.13 8.61 -12.15
C SER A 137 6.92 8.37 -11.24
N LEU A 138 6.16 7.29 -11.45
CA LEU A 138 5.01 6.97 -10.62
C LEU A 138 5.44 6.47 -9.24
N VAL A 139 6.41 5.55 -9.17
CA VAL A 139 6.95 5.04 -7.90
C VAL A 139 7.57 6.19 -7.08
N GLU A 140 8.43 7.00 -7.72
CA GLU A 140 9.06 8.15 -7.05
C GLU A 140 8.00 9.14 -6.54
N TYR A 141 6.99 9.45 -7.37
CA TYR A 141 5.93 10.37 -6.98
C TYR A 141 5.10 9.87 -5.79
N LEU A 142 4.72 8.58 -5.79
CA LEU A 142 3.91 7.99 -4.73
C LEU A 142 4.67 7.95 -3.41
N LEU A 143 5.93 7.52 -3.44
CA LEU A 143 6.76 7.50 -2.23
C LEU A 143 7.03 8.92 -1.72
N ALA A 144 7.25 9.90 -2.60
CA ALA A 144 7.38 11.30 -2.19
C ALA A 144 6.08 11.80 -1.53
N ALA A 145 4.93 11.52 -2.13
CA ALA A 145 3.65 11.86 -1.54
C ALA A 145 3.43 11.19 -0.17
N ALA A 146 3.88 9.95 -0.02
CA ALA A 146 3.80 9.22 1.25
C ALA A 146 4.56 9.94 2.37
N TYR A 147 5.79 10.40 2.10
CA TYR A 147 6.59 11.15 3.09
C TYR A 147 6.09 12.56 3.33
N ASP A 148 5.59 13.27 2.31
CA ASP A 148 4.98 14.58 2.50
C ASP A 148 3.78 14.48 3.46
N LEU A 149 2.87 13.53 3.23
CA LEU A 149 1.74 13.30 4.12
C LEU A 149 2.17 12.86 5.53
N THR A 150 3.14 11.95 5.63
CA THR A 150 3.67 11.47 6.92
C THR A 150 4.29 12.60 7.73
N ALA A 151 5.02 13.51 7.08
CA ALA A 151 5.62 14.66 7.77
C ALA A 151 4.61 15.69 8.26
N ASN A 152 3.41 15.73 7.67
CA ASN A 152 2.29 16.53 8.15
C ASN A 152 1.47 15.82 9.24
N ASP A 153 1.81 14.57 9.58
CA ASP A 153 1.21 13.78 10.68
C ASP A 153 -0.32 13.59 10.60
N PHE A 154 -0.91 13.64 9.40
CA PHE A 154 -2.37 13.64 9.23
C PHE A 154 -3.10 12.44 9.84
N LEU A 155 -2.48 11.26 9.85
CA LEU A 155 -3.00 10.05 10.48
C LEU A 155 -2.04 9.54 11.56
N GLY A 156 -1.23 10.41 12.17
CA GLY A 156 -0.24 9.99 13.17
C GLY A 156 0.77 8.97 12.63
N LYS A 157 1.17 8.02 13.49
CA LYS A 157 2.11 6.92 13.17
C LYS A 157 1.62 5.97 12.08
N ILE A 158 0.31 5.89 11.80
CA ILE A 158 -0.23 5.00 10.75
C ILE A 158 -0.15 5.64 9.36
N THR A 159 0.15 6.93 9.23
CA THR A 159 0.16 7.66 7.94
C THR A 159 1.03 6.96 6.89
N PHE A 160 2.31 6.73 7.19
CA PHE A 160 3.23 6.09 6.24
C PHE A 160 2.80 4.67 5.89
N ARG A 161 2.40 3.92 6.93
CA ARG A 161 1.92 2.54 6.85
C ARG A 161 0.74 2.39 5.90
N TYR A 162 -0.29 3.21 6.07
CA TYR A 162 -1.46 3.29 5.19
C TYR A 162 -1.06 3.68 3.75
N LEU A 163 -0.13 4.63 3.59
CA LEU A 163 0.30 5.07 2.27
C LEU A 163 1.09 4.01 1.48
N ILE A 164 1.76 3.08 2.16
CA ILE A 164 2.35 1.90 1.50
C ILE A 164 1.27 1.02 0.88
N TRP A 165 0.16 0.75 1.57
CA TRP A 165 -0.97 0.01 0.99
C TRP A 165 -1.53 0.71 -0.26
N LEU A 166 -1.58 2.04 -0.25
CA LEU A 166 -1.97 2.82 -1.42
C LEU A 166 -0.97 2.71 -2.57
N VAL A 167 0.34 2.74 -2.29
CA VAL A 167 1.39 2.53 -3.30
C VAL A 167 1.18 1.17 -3.97
N GLU A 168 1.04 0.10 -3.19
CA GLU A 168 0.83 -1.26 -3.73
C GLU A 168 -0.44 -1.37 -4.55
N THR A 169 -1.56 -0.82 -4.04
CA THR A 169 -2.84 -0.79 -4.77
C THR A 169 -2.66 -0.16 -6.16
N VAL A 170 -1.93 0.96 -6.23
CA VAL A 170 -1.69 1.67 -7.48
C VAL A 170 -0.75 0.86 -8.39
N MET A 171 0.33 0.29 -7.87
CA MET A 171 1.28 -0.50 -8.67
C MET A 171 0.63 -1.74 -9.29
N ILE A 172 -0.16 -2.48 -8.50
CA ILE A 172 -0.90 -3.66 -8.97
C ILE A 172 -1.97 -3.23 -9.98
N SER A 173 -2.72 -2.16 -9.70
CA SER A 173 -3.75 -1.65 -10.64
C SER A 173 -3.15 -1.18 -11.97
N ARG A 174 -1.92 -0.67 -11.98
CA ARG A 174 -1.19 -0.31 -13.22
C ARG A 174 -0.64 -1.52 -13.96
N GLY A 175 -0.68 -2.69 -13.34
CA GLY A 175 -0.16 -3.92 -13.89
C GLY A 175 1.36 -4.04 -13.78
N TYR A 176 2.00 -3.28 -12.89
CA TYR A 176 3.43 -3.40 -12.62
C TYR A 176 3.71 -4.57 -11.68
N GLY A 177 3.06 -4.61 -10.52
CA GLY A 177 3.29 -5.67 -9.54
C GLY A 177 3.15 -5.17 -8.11
N VAL A 178 3.75 -5.93 -7.19
CA VAL A 178 3.77 -5.66 -5.75
C VAL A 178 5.23 -5.60 -5.27
N ALA A 179 5.55 -4.72 -4.32
CA ALA A 179 6.84 -4.73 -3.63
C ALA A 179 6.76 -5.60 -2.36
N ILE A 180 7.61 -6.61 -2.26
CA ILE A 180 7.67 -7.53 -1.12
C ILE A 180 9.09 -7.54 -0.55
N PHE A 181 9.22 -7.39 0.77
CA PHE A 181 10.49 -7.33 1.48
C PHE A 181 10.58 -8.49 2.47
N GLU A 182 11.09 -9.65 2.04
CA GLU A 182 11.12 -10.85 2.88
C GLU A 182 12.36 -10.92 3.79
N ASP A 183 13.47 -10.31 3.34
CA ASP A 183 14.76 -10.36 3.99
C ASP A 183 14.84 -9.42 5.20
N GLN A 184 15.37 -9.92 6.31
CA GLN A 184 15.43 -9.15 7.56
C GLN A 184 16.40 -7.96 7.48
N HIS A 185 17.46 -8.05 6.69
CA HIS A 185 18.38 -6.92 6.47
C HIS A 185 17.71 -5.85 5.63
N GLU A 186 16.92 -6.22 4.62
CA GLU A 186 16.10 -5.28 3.84
C GLU A 186 15.11 -4.54 4.74
N ILE A 187 14.37 -5.26 5.58
CA ILE A 187 13.42 -4.66 6.53
C ILE A 187 14.11 -3.68 7.47
N LYS A 188 15.25 -4.07 8.07
CA LYS A 188 16.06 -3.18 8.92
C LYS A 188 16.54 -1.95 8.15
N ARG A 189 16.90 -2.12 6.88
CA ARG A 189 17.32 -1.01 6.02
C ARG A 189 16.15 -0.06 5.74
N LEU A 190 14.95 -0.57 5.47
CA LEU A 190 13.75 0.25 5.29
C LEU A 190 13.44 1.10 6.53
N PHE A 191 13.53 0.53 7.73
CA PHE A 191 13.36 1.28 8.98
C PHE A 191 14.39 2.41 9.10
N TYR A 192 15.67 2.10 8.88
CA TYR A 192 16.72 3.10 8.91
C TYR A 192 16.48 4.22 7.89
N LEU A 193 16.10 3.89 6.65
CA LEU A 193 15.81 4.89 5.62
C LEU A 193 14.60 5.74 6.03
N HIS A 194 13.53 5.12 6.53
CA HIS A 194 12.34 5.83 6.97
C HIS A 194 12.63 6.86 8.06
N GLU A 195 13.36 6.47 9.11
CA GLU A 195 13.73 7.38 10.20
C GLU A 195 14.55 8.58 9.70
N ASN A 196 15.56 8.32 8.85
CA ASN A 196 16.41 9.39 8.32
C ASN A 196 15.66 10.32 7.35
N ILE A 197 14.76 9.80 6.52
CA ILE A 197 13.96 10.63 5.62
C ILE A 197 13.01 11.51 6.44
N ILE A 198 12.34 10.96 7.45
CA ILE A 198 11.45 11.75 8.33
C ILE A 198 12.23 12.84 9.06
N GLN A 199 13.41 12.51 9.59
CA GLN A 199 14.27 13.49 10.24
C GLN A 199 14.66 14.61 9.27
N PHE A 200 15.11 14.25 8.06
CA PHE A 200 15.48 15.23 7.04
C PHE A 200 14.32 16.14 6.66
N VAL A 201 13.12 15.58 6.47
CA VAL A 201 11.91 16.33 6.08
C VAL A 201 11.53 17.36 7.16
N LYS A 202 11.64 16.98 8.44
CA LYS A 202 11.38 17.85 9.58
C LYS A 202 12.40 18.99 9.69
N GLU A 203 13.67 18.71 9.43
CA GLU A 203 14.75 19.70 9.51
C GLU A 203 14.74 20.69 8.32
N ASN A 204 14.28 20.27 7.14
CA ASN A 204 14.38 21.03 5.89
C ASN A 204 13.04 21.57 5.36
N ASN A 205 12.02 21.67 6.21
CA ASN A 205 10.68 22.19 5.87
C ASN A 205 10.07 21.53 4.62
N SER A 206 10.27 20.21 4.46
CA SER A 206 9.73 19.40 3.34
C SER A 206 10.16 19.83 1.92
N LYS A 207 11.01 20.85 1.76
CA LYS A 207 11.48 21.27 0.44
C LYS A 207 12.64 20.37 0.02
N ASN A 208 12.53 19.78 -1.17
CA ASN A 208 13.59 19.01 -1.81
C ASN A 208 14.05 17.73 -1.09
N PHE A 209 13.26 17.15 -0.17
CA PHE A 209 13.63 15.87 0.45
C PHE A 209 13.74 14.73 -0.57
N SER A 210 13.08 14.85 -1.73
CA SER A 210 13.27 13.92 -2.83
C SER A 210 14.69 13.90 -3.39
N LEU A 211 15.56 14.84 -3.02
CA LEU A 211 16.97 14.86 -3.36
C LEU A 211 17.86 14.19 -2.30
N CYS A 212 17.34 13.83 -1.11
CA CYS A 212 18.15 13.15 -0.12
C CYS A 212 18.51 11.73 -0.59
N LYS A 213 19.72 11.29 -0.23
CA LYS A 213 20.28 10.01 -0.69
C LYS A 213 19.42 8.84 -0.21
N GLU A 214 18.90 8.95 1.01
CA GLU A 214 18.08 7.94 1.67
C GLU A 214 16.76 7.75 0.94
N PHE A 215 16.11 8.84 0.50
CA PHE A 215 14.90 8.75 -0.31
C PHE A 215 15.18 8.13 -1.68
N ARG A 216 16.29 8.51 -2.33
CA ARG A 216 16.68 7.93 -3.62
C ARG A 216 16.97 6.43 -3.52
N GLU A 217 17.61 6.02 -2.44
CA GLU A 217 17.85 4.61 -2.14
C GLU A 217 16.54 3.87 -1.90
N LEU A 218 15.63 4.41 -1.07
CA LEU A 218 14.32 3.82 -0.83
C LEU A 218 13.54 3.62 -2.14
N VAL A 219 13.53 4.64 -3.01
CA VAL A 219 12.89 4.55 -4.33
C VAL A 219 13.51 3.44 -5.16
N SER A 220 14.84 3.28 -5.15
CA SER A 220 15.52 2.18 -5.86
C SER A 220 15.05 0.82 -5.36
N ILE A 221 15.04 0.61 -4.03
CA ILE A 221 14.65 -0.69 -3.45
C ILE A 221 13.20 -1.03 -3.86
N PHE A 222 12.27 -0.08 -3.79
CA PHE A 222 10.88 -0.31 -4.23
C PHE A 222 10.80 -0.66 -5.73
N LYS A 223 11.53 0.07 -6.58
CA LYS A 223 11.58 -0.21 -8.01
C LYS A 223 12.10 -1.61 -8.29
N ASP A 224 13.23 -1.97 -7.68
CA ASP A 224 13.87 -3.27 -7.86
C ASP A 224 12.91 -4.42 -7.51
N LYS A 225 12.14 -4.29 -6.41
CA LYS A 225 11.14 -5.31 -6.03
C LYS A 225 10.00 -5.43 -7.03
N ILE A 226 9.43 -4.31 -7.46
CA ILE A 226 8.30 -4.33 -8.41
C ILE A 226 8.76 -4.81 -9.80
N GLU A 227 9.95 -4.40 -10.24
CA GLU A 227 10.55 -4.88 -11.48
C GLU A 227 10.86 -6.38 -11.41
N PHE A 228 11.38 -6.85 -10.28
CA PHE A 228 11.62 -8.28 -10.06
C PHE A 228 10.33 -9.07 -10.27
N PHE A 229 9.24 -8.68 -9.61
CA PHE A 229 7.92 -9.29 -9.85
C PHE A 229 7.51 -9.20 -11.33
N SER A 230 7.55 -8.00 -11.91
CA SER A 230 7.07 -7.72 -13.27
C SER A 230 7.80 -8.57 -14.32
N ASN A 231 9.11 -8.74 -14.17
CA ASN A 231 9.98 -9.37 -15.16
C ASN A 231 10.14 -10.88 -14.96
N HIS A 232 10.08 -11.36 -13.71
CA HIS A 232 10.41 -12.76 -13.38
C HIS A 232 9.21 -13.57 -12.88
N GLU A 233 8.30 -12.99 -12.11
CA GLU A 233 7.22 -13.76 -11.47
C GLU A 233 5.88 -13.62 -12.18
N LYS A 234 5.60 -12.44 -12.74
CA LYS A 234 4.30 -12.05 -13.31
C LYS A 234 3.71 -13.08 -14.28
N LYS A 235 4.56 -13.73 -15.09
CA LYS A 235 4.14 -14.73 -16.08
C LYS A 235 3.44 -15.93 -15.44
N LYS A 236 3.80 -16.30 -14.21
CA LYS A 236 3.17 -17.41 -13.46
C LYS A 236 1.65 -17.22 -13.32
N TYR A 237 1.19 -15.97 -13.23
CA TYR A 237 -0.19 -15.63 -12.89
C TYR A 237 -1.03 -15.16 -14.09
N ILE A 238 -0.49 -15.20 -15.31
CA ILE A 238 -1.21 -14.75 -16.52
C ILE A 238 -1.97 -15.90 -17.18
N PHE A 239 -1.65 -17.16 -16.84
CA PHE A 239 -2.18 -18.36 -17.47
C PHE A 239 -3.19 -19.09 -16.58
N GLU A 240 -4.34 -18.47 -16.36
CA GLU A 240 -5.58 -19.13 -15.88
C GLU A 240 -6.78 -18.51 -16.60
#